data_AF-A0A1X7TSW5-F1
#
_entry.id   AF-A0A1X7TSW5-F1
#
_cell.length_a   1.000
_cell.length_b   1.000
_cell.length_c   1.000
_cell.angle_alpha   90.00
_cell.angle_beta   90.00
_cell.angle_gamma   90.00
#
_symmetry.space_group_name_H-M   'P 1'
#
loop_
_entity.id
_entity.type
_entity.pdbx_description
1 polymer ?
#
loop_
_entity_poly.entity_id
_entity_poly.type
_entity_poly.pdbx_seq_one_letter_code
_entity_poly.pdbx_strand_id
1 'polypeptide(L)'
;MPYTERCAHSSVLINTSSGPHLLVVCGYDTSDLGIFDIKSKSWEELFNIPKNVTDRKYHSLSLWSVTPTTNWIIVFGGVTSYTDTAVIELRYTSNNDWSTSIVPLDQYQEKLQERRREWEASQPVQPEDRREIDRLTRVLQEREMELEEERREKEQVRNRLQQQLQQAQQQGQEREREAREREQNFQQQLQESQQQLQREVQQGEEREQGFQRQLQQAQQQLQESQERERGLEQQLRERDRQERESSWVVSRNDIRMTERILGRGGWGEPQTDAMSEWGALESELNAIGAPATTATSAPAPAPTAQSEYIIIPPPAPTGGAGTRPQPGVQPPFPFHPPPPANPSLPPSSSWFDDLSDIFSGSGTLTSLYGN
;
A
#
# COMPACT_ATOMS: atom_id res chain seq x y z
N MET A 1 30.86 -81.60 9.37
CA MET A 1 32.04 -81.62 8.47
C MET A 1 33.06 -80.59 8.95
N PRO A 2 34.38 -80.84 8.88
CA PRO A 2 35.35 -79.74 8.90
C PRO A 2 35.26 -79.02 7.56
N TYR A 3 34.86 -77.74 7.57
CA TYR A 3 34.82 -76.94 6.35
C TYR A 3 36.25 -76.72 5.85
N THR A 4 36.54 -77.17 4.63
CA THR A 4 37.84 -77.02 3.99
C THR A 4 38.16 -75.55 3.71
N GLU A 5 39.46 -75.23 3.73
CA GLU A 5 39.97 -73.94 3.27
C GLU A 5 39.53 -73.71 1.81
N ARG A 6 38.84 -72.60 1.56
CA ARG A 6 38.23 -72.30 0.25
C ARG A 6 38.45 -70.84 -0.15
N CYS A 7 38.90 -70.63 -1.37
CA CYS A 7 39.04 -69.30 -1.98
C CYS A 7 38.03 -69.13 -3.13
N ALA A 8 37.93 -67.92 -3.69
CA ALA A 8 37.04 -67.61 -4.83
C ALA A 8 35.54 -67.94 -4.65
N HIS A 9 35.10 -68.13 -3.40
CA HIS A 9 33.71 -68.20 -2.98
C HIS A 9 33.14 -66.77 -2.83
N SER A 10 31.81 -66.67 -2.74
CA SER A 10 31.14 -65.44 -2.29
C SER A 10 30.23 -65.75 -1.10
N SER A 11 29.90 -64.72 -0.31
CA SER A 11 29.07 -64.85 0.89
C SER A 11 28.15 -63.65 1.10
N VAL A 12 27.03 -63.87 1.80
CA VAL A 12 26.05 -62.82 2.15
C VAL A 12 25.57 -62.98 3.60
N LEU A 13 25.34 -61.87 4.29
CA LEU A 13 24.84 -61.84 5.66
C LEU A 13 23.30 -61.77 5.66
N ILE A 14 22.65 -62.73 6.30
CA ILE A 14 21.19 -62.88 6.37
C ILE A 14 20.75 -62.72 7.83
N ASN A 15 19.81 -61.84 8.10
CA ASN A 15 19.23 -61.68 9.43
C ASN A 15 17.90 -62.45 9.51
N THR A 16 17.76 -63.32 10.51
CA THR A 16 16.51 -64.02 10.84
C THR A 16 16.08 -63.71 12.27
N SER A 17 14.92 -64.24 12.69
CA SER A 17 14.43 -64.15 14.07
C SER A 17 15.33 -64.81 15.11
N SER A 18 16.18 -65.77 14.71
CA SER A 18 17.12 -66.47 15.60
C SER A 18 18.47 -65.76 15.72
N GLY A 19 18.92 -65.08 14.66
CA GLY A 19 20.12 -64.23 14.66
C GLY A 19 20.68 -63.90 13.27
N PRO A 20 21.87 -63.27 13.20
CA PRO A 20 22.61 -63.08 11.96
C PRO A 20 23.31 -64.39 11.54
N HIS A 21 23.13 -64.76 10.27
CA HIS A 21 23.69 -65.95 9.65
C HIS A 21 24.54 -65.56 8.43
N LEU A 22 25.68 -66.20 8.23
CA LEU A 22 26.52 -66.01 7.04
C LEU A 22 26.29 -67.17 6.07
N LEU A 23 25.68 -66.88 4.92
CA LEU A 23 25.55 -67.84 3.81
C LEU A 23 26.84 -67.79 2.98
N VAL A 24 27.43 -68.96 2.66
CA VAL A 24 28.65 -69.09 1.86
C VAL A 24 28.40 -70.04 0.69
N VAL A 25 28.54 -69.51 -0.52
CA VAL A 25 28.19 -70.19 -1.78
C VAL A 25 29.49 -70.67 -2.45
N CYS A 26 29.62 -72.00 -2.61
CA CYS A 26 30.70 -72.67 -3.35
C CYS A 26 32.13 -72.35 -2.87
N GLY A 27 33.09 -72.52 -3.78
CA GLY A 27 34.49 -72.10 -3.68
C GLY A 27 35.33 -72.70 -4.80
N TYR A 28 36.65 -72.51 -4.72
CA TYR A 28 37.59 -73.45 -5.31
C TYR A 28 37.54 -74.77 -4.52
N ASP A 29 37.58 -75.91 -5.21
CA ASP A 29 37.47 -77.28 -4.67
C ASP A 29 36.23 -77.63 -3.81
N THR A 30 35.18 -76.81 -3.81
CA THR A 30 33.90 -77.16 -3.16
C THR A 30 32.69 -76.86 -4.06
N SER A 31 31.64 -77.66 -3.93
CA SER A 31 30.39 -77.53 -4.70
C SER A 31 29.14 -77.63 -3.83
N ASP A 32 29.19 -76.91 -2.71
CA ASP A 32 28.26 -76.91 -1.58
C ASP A 32 27.69 -75.52 -1.29
N LEU A 33 26.67 -75.46 -0.43
CA LEU A 33 26.13 -74.24 0.14
C LEU A 33 26.15 -74.36 1.66
N GLY A 34 27.05 -73.64 2.32
CA GLY A 34 27.12 -73.61 3.78
C GLY A 34 26.35 -72.42 4.34
N ILE A 35 25.69 -72.60 5.49
CA ILE A 35 25.22 -71.50 6.32
C ILE A 35 25.82 -71.59 7.72
N PHE A 36 26.33 -70.47 8.22
CA PHE A 36 26.98 -70.35 9.53
C PHE A 36 26.14 -69.47 10.44
N ASP A 37 25.61 -70.04 11.51
CA ASP A 37 25.01 -69.28 12.60
C ASP A 37 26.13 -68.63 13.43
N ILE A 38 26.23 -67.29 13.37
CA ILE A 38 27.27 -66.52 14.05
C ILE A 38 27.12 -66.57 15.58
N LYS A 39 25.91 -66.84 16.08
CA LYS A 39 25.55 -66.87 17.51
C LYS A 39 25.89 -68.21 18.16
N SER A 40 25.48 -69.33 17.58
CA SER A 40 25.88 -70.67 18.06
C SER A 40 27.27 -71.09 17.60
N LYS A 41 27.82 -70.44 16.56
CA LYS A 41 29.08 -70.77 15.89
C LYS A 41 29.09 -72.16 15.25
N SER A 42 27.92 -72.65 14.84
CA SER A 42 27.78 -73.90 14.08
C SER A 42 27.59 -73.67 12.59
N TRP A 43 28.01 -74.66 11.80
CA TRP A 43 27.76 -74.73 10.36
C TRP A 43 26.70 -75.78 10.05
N GLU A 44 25.81 -75.44 9.11
CA GLU A 44 24.83 -76.30 8.50
C GLU A 44 25.05 -76.32 6.98
N GLU A 45 24.87 -77.49 6.36
CA GLU A 45 25.01 -77.67 4.92
C GLU A 45 23.61 -77.68 4.30
N LEU A 46 23.36 -76.80 3.33
CA LEU A 46 22.07 -76.70 2.66
C LEU A 46 22.07 -77.62 1.43
N PHE A 47 21.06 -78.51 1.36
CA PHE A 47 20.95 -79.53 0.33
C PHE A 47 20.03 -79.10 -0.83
N ASN A 48 19.91 -79.96 -1.84
CA ASN A 48 19.00 -79.83 -3.00
C ASN A 48 19.22 -78.62 -3.94
N ILE A 49 20.35 -77.92 -3.83
CA ILE A 49 20.70 -76.83 -4.76
C ILE A 49 21.33 -77.42 -6.05
N PRO A 50 21.06 -76.86 -7.25
CA PRO A 50 21.58 -77.43 -8.49
C PRO A 50 23.05 -77.05 -8.73
N LYS A 51 23.75 -77.91 -9.47
CA LYS A 51 25.15 -77.69 -9.88
C LYS A 51 25.38 -76.39 -10.66
N ASN A 52 24.37 -75.88 -11.38
CA ASN A 52 24.50 -74.61 -12.08
C ASN A 52 24.61 -73.39 -11.13
N VAL A 53 24.37 -73.56 -9.83
CA VAL A 53 24.80 -72.63 -8.79
C VAL A 53 26.02 -73.18 -8.07
N THR A 54 26.00 -74.43 -7.60
CA THR A 54 27.05 -74.91 -6.68
C THR A 54 28.43 -75.14 -7.33
N ASP A 55 28.52 -75.30 -8.64
CA ASP A 55 29.79 -75.44 -9.37
C ASP A 55 30.21 -74.08 -9.96
N ARG A 56 30.48 -73.10 -9.09
CA ARG A 56 30.93 -71.74 -9.47
C ARG A 56 32.04 -71.21 -8.58
N LYS A 57 33.00 -70.53 -9.21
CA LYS A 57 34.11 -69.80 -8.57
C LYS A 57 34.31 -68.45 -9.26
N TYR A 58 34.73 -67.45 -8.50
CA TYR A 58 34.79 -66.04 -8.92
C TYR A 58 33.43 -65.50 -9.41
N HIS A 59 32.35 -65.91 -8.75
CA HIS A 59 31.00 -65.42 -8.97
C HIS A 59 30.64 -64.35 -7.92
N SER A 60 29.69 -63.47 -8.23
CA SER A 60 29.15 -62.48 -7.30
C SER A 60 27.79 -62.91 -6.75
N LEU A 61 27.43 -62.42 -5.56
CA LEU A 61 26.12 -62.65 -4.94
C LEU A 61 25.41 -61.33 -4.63
N SER A 62 24.09 -61.39 -4.55
CA SER A 62 23.27 -60.38 -3.89
C SER A 62 22.13 -61.03 -3.12
N LEU A 63 21.70 -60.38 -2.05
CA LEU A 63 20.60 -60.80 -1.18
C LEU A 63 19.42 -59.84 -1.36
N TRP A 64 18.23 -60.37 -1.62
CA TRP A 64 16.99 -59.59 -1.65
C TRP A 64 15.96 -60.23 -0.70
N SER A 65 15.61 -59.52 0.39
CA SER A 65 14.52 -59.93 1.27
C SER A 65 13.17 -59.66 0.61
N VAL A 66 12.45 -60.73 0.24
CA VAL A 66 11.13 -60.66 -0.40
C VAL A 66 10.01 -60.66 0.66
N THR A 67 10.20 -61.39 1.74
CA THR A 67 9.37 -61.33 2.97
C THR A 67 10.28 -61.48 4.20
N PRO A 68 9.81 -61.20 5.43
CA PRO A 68 10.61 -61.38 6.66
C PRO A 68 11.15 -62.80 6.90
N THR A 69 10.65 -63.81 6.19
CA THR A 69 11.10 -65.22 6.27
C THR A 69 11.62 -65.77 4.94
N THR A 70 11.57 -64.99 3.85
CA THR A 70 11.88 -65.43 2.49
C THR A 70 12.87 -64.47 1.84
N ASN A 71 14.06 -64.96 1.54
CA ASN A 71 15.11 -64.19 0.87
C ASN A 71 15.45 -64.85 -0.47
N TRP A 72 15.74 -64.04 -1.49
CA TRP A 72 16.26 -64.50 -2.76
C TRP A 72 17.76 -64.22 -2.84
N ILE A 73 18.54 -65.25 -3.16
CA ILE A 73 19.98 -65.20 -3.40
C ILE A 73 20.18 -65.15 -4.90
N ILE A 74 20.69 -64.04 -5.41
CA ILE A 74 20.95 -63.83 -6.84
C ILE A 74 22.44 -64.04 -7.09
N VAL A 75 22.76 -64.98 -7.98
CA VAL A 75 24.12 -65.44 -8.30
C VAL A 75 24.47 -64.96 -9.70
N PHE A 76 25.54 -64.18 -9.83
CA PHE A 76 25.96 -63.55 -11.08
C PHE A 76 27.34 -64.06 -11.53
N GLY A 77 27.44 -64.44 -12.81
CA GLY A 77 28.73 -64.78 -13.43
C GLY A 77 29.43 -65.98 -12.81
N GLY A 78 30.74 -66.05 -13.03
CA GLY A 78 31.61 -67.14 -12.62
C GLY A 78 32.62 -67.49 -13.72
N VAL A 79 33.65 -68.25 -13.36
CA VAL A 79 34.72 -68.73 -14.27
C VAL A 79 34.60 -70.26 -14.49
N THR A 80 33.38 -70.78 -14.41
CA THR A 80 33.04 -72.19 -14.74
C THR A 80 32.15 -72.23 -15.98
N SER A 81 31.64 -73.41 -16.35
CA SER A 81 30.64 -73.57 -17.43
C SER A 81 29.27 -72.95 -17.13
N TYR A 82 29.10 -72.28 -15.99
CA TYR A 82 27.85 -71.67 -15.55
C TYR A 82 28.02 -70.17 -15.32
N THR A 83 27.81 -69.38 -16.37
CA THR A 83 27.90 -67.90 -16.34
C THR A 83 26.57 -67.21 -16.04
N ASP A 84 25.46 -67.85 -16.40
CA ASP A 84 24.13 -67.22 -16.44
C ASP A 84 23.63 -66.82 -15.04
N THR A 85 22.80 -65.78 -14.93
CA THR A 85 22.21 -65.37 -13.65
C THR A 85 21.29 -66.46 -13.12
N ALA A 86 21.49 -66.88 -11.87
CA ALA A 86 20.65 -67.86 -11.19
C ALA A 86 20.07 -67.27 -9.90
N VAL A 87 18.84 -67.65 -9.55
CA VAL A 87 18.15 -67.19 -8.34
C VAL A 87 17.73 -68.39 -7.49
N ILE A 88 18.10 -68.37 -6.21
CA ILE A 88 17.63 -69.33 -5.20
C ILE A 88 16.70 -68.60 -4.23
N GLU A 89 15.49 -69.11 -4.04
CA GLU A 89 14.67 -68.76 -2.89
C GLU A 89 15.14 -69.56 -1.67
N LEU A 90 15.52 -68.86 -0.61
CA LEU A 90 15.93 -69.39 0.69
C LEU A 90 14.91 -68.95 1.75
N ARG A 91 14.20 -69.91 2.35
CA ARG A 91 13.17 -69.68 3.37
C ARG A 91 13.64 -70.17 4.73
N TYR A 92 13.51 -69.31 5.73
CA TYR A 92 13.64 -69.70 7.13
C TYR A 92 12.27 -70.16 7.65
N THR A 93 12.16 -71.43 8.03
CA THR A 93 10.87 -72.03 8.43
C THR A 93 10.59 -71.86 9.93
N SER A 94 9.33 -72.04 10.33
CA SER A 94 8.92 -72.05 11.74
C SER A 94 9.61 -73.11 12.60
N ASN A 95 10.23 -74.11 11.97
CA ASN A 95 10.91 -75.22 12.65
C ASN A 95 12.39 -74.89 12.95
N ASN A 96 12.83 -73.67 12.66
CA ASN A 96 14.23 -73.22 12.64
C ASN A 96 15.09 -73.91 11.56
N ASP A 97 14.45 -74.53 10.57
CA ASP A 97 15.04 -75.26 9.44
C ASP A 97 15.02 -74.41 8.15
N TRP A 98 15.95 -74.67 7.23
CA TRP A 98 16.16 -73.90 6.01
C TRP A 98 15.72 -74.68 4.77
N SER A 99 14.81 -74.10 3.98
CA SER A 99 14.43 -74.67 2.68
C SER A 99 14.94 -73.81 1.52
N THR A 100 15.53 -74.48 0.54
CA THR A 100 16.06 -73.92 -0.71
C THR A 100 15.18 -74.33 -1.88
N SER A 101 14.99 -73.43 -2.84
CA SER A 101 14.37 -73.76 -4.13
C SER A 101 14.90 -72.85 -5.25
N ILE A 102 14.79 -73.30 -6.50
CA ILE A 102 15.17 -72.50 -7.67
C ILE A 102 14.03 -71.54 -7.99
N VAL A 103 14.34 -70.28 -8.28
CA VAL A 103 13.44 -69.36 -8.99
C VAL A 103 13.90 -69.28 -10.44
N PRO A 104 13.18 -69.89 -11.41
CA PRO A 104 13.48 -69.74 -12.83
C PRO A 104 13.40 -68.27 -13.24
N LEU A 105 14.38 -67.78 -14.01
CA LEU A 105 14.49 -66.36 -14.33
C LEU A 105 13.38 -65.87 -15.28
N ASP A 106 12.75 -66.78 -16.02
CA ASP A 106 11.51 -66.57 -16.77
C ASP A 106 10.25 -66.42 -15.89
N GLN A 107 10.30 -66.90 -14.64
CA GLN A 107 9.16 -66.98 -13.72
C GLN A 107 9.27 -66.05 -12.51
N TYR A 108 10.33 -65.22 -12.42
CA TYR A 108 10.60 -64.40 -11.23
C TYR A 108 9.46 -63.43 -10.90
N GLN A 109 8.76 -62.88 -11.91
CA GLN A 109 7.63 -61.96 -11.69
C GLN A 109 6.42 -62.67 -11.05
N GLU A 110 6.09 -63.87 -11.53
CA GLU A 110 5.01 -64.69 -10.95
C GLU A 110 5.36 -65.13 -9.52
N LYS A 111 6.61 -65.59 -9.30
CA LYS A 111 7.11 -65.97 -7.96
C LYS A 111 7.08 -64.79 -6.98
N LEU A 112 7.37 -63.58 -7.43
CA LEU A 112 7.28 -62.37 -6.62
C LEU A 112 5.82 -62.05 -6.23
N GLN A 113 4.88 -62.19 -7.17
CA GLN A 113 3.46 -62.01 -6.93
C GLN A 113 2.84 -63.14 -6.08
N GLU A 114 3.34 -64.36 -6.18
CA GLU A 114 3.00 -65.49 -5.30
C GLU A 114 3.43 -65.20 -3.85
N ARG A 115 4.71 -64.89 -3.62
CA ARG A 115 5.23 -64.54 -2.28
C ARG A 115 4.55 -63.30 -1.68
N ARG A 116 4.21 -62.29 -2.49
CA ARG A 116 3.43 -61.12 -2.05
C ARG A 116 2.04 -61.52 -1.55
N ARG A 117 1.28 -62.30 -2.35
CA ARG A 117 -0.06 -62.79 -1.97
C ARG A 117 -0.02 -63.72 -0.75
N GLU A 118 0.99 -64.60 -0.65
CA GLU A 118 1.22 -65.42 0.54
C GLU A 118 1.45 -64.55 1.78
N TRP A 119 2.28 -63.52 1.68
CA TRP A 119 2.61 -62.63 2.80
C TRP A 119 1.40 -61.80 3.24
N GLU A 120 0.64 -61.24 2.28
CA GLU A 120 -0.60 -60.50 2.52
C GLU A 120 -1.68 -61.38 3.17
N ALA A 121 -1.90 -62.60 2.65
CA ALA A 121 -2.83 -63.57 3.25
C ALA A 121 -2.35 -64.10 4.62
N SER A 122 -1.05 -64.01 4.89
CA SER A 122 -0.43 -64.36 6.19
C SER A 122 -0.33 -63.17 7.15
N GLN A 123 -0.85 -61.98 6.82
CA GLN A 123 -1.00 -60.89 7.78
C GLN A 123 -2.33 -61.03 8.53
N PRO A 124 -2.33 -61.43 9.82
CA PRO A 124 -3.50 -61.26 10.67
C PRO A 124 -3.65 -59.76 11.00
N VAL A 125 -4.40 -59.02 10.18
CA VAL A 125 -4.89 -57.69 10.57
C VAL A 125 -5.70 -57.88 11.85
N GLN A 126 -5.19 -57.40 12.99
CA GLN A 126 -5.87 -57.65 14.26
C GLN A 126 -7.23 -56.93 14.26
N PRO A 127 -8.23 -57.46 14.98
CA PRO A 127 -9.50 -56.76 15.17
C PRO A 127 -9.30 -55.34 15.70
N GLU A 128 -8.26 -55.15 16.51
CA GLU A 128 -7.81 -53.88 17.08
C GLU A 128 -7.23 -52.93 16.01
N ASP A 129 -6.31 -53.41 15.16
CA ASP A 129 -5.74 -52.61 14.05
C ASP A 129 -6.85 -52.15 13.09
N ARG A 130 -7.78 -53.05 12.76
CA ARG A 130 -8.92 -52.76 11.90
C ARG A 130 -9.85 -51.71 12.51
N ARG A 131 -10.14 -51.81 13.82
CA ARG A 131 -10.93 -50.80 14.54
C ARG A 131 -10.25 -49.45 14.58
N GLU A 132 -8.93 -49.38 14.74
CA GLU A 132 -8.21 -48.10 14.73
C GLU A 132 -8.15 -47.50 13.31
N ILE A 133 -8.01 -48.33 12.26
CA ILE A 133 -8.16 -47.88 10.87
C ILE A 133 -9.57 -47.31 10.61
N ASP A 134 -10.63 -48.04 10.99
CA ASP A 134 -12.03 -47.57 10.85
C ASP A 134 -12.28 -46.27 11.64
N ARG A 135 -11.65 -46.13 12.82
CA ARG A 135 -11.72 -44.95 13.69
C ARG A 135 -10.97 -43.74 13.10
N LEU A 136 -9.73 -43.94 12.64
CA LEU A 136 -8.94 -42.89 12.01
C LEU A 136 -9.56 -42.42 10.70
N THR A 137 -10.12 -43.34 9.91
CA THR A 137 -10.87 -43.01 8.68
C THR A 137 -12.04 -42.06 8.98
N ARG A 138 -12.79 -42.31 10.05
CA ARG A 138 -13.88 -41.41 10.47
C ARG A 138 -13.37 -40.05 10.94
N VAL A 139 -12.31 -40.00 11.76
CA VAL A 139 -11.72 -38.74 12.24
C VAL A 139 -11.19 -37.90 11.08
N LEU A 140 -10.62 -38.53 10.04
CA LEU A 140 -10.18 -37.83 8.83
C LEU A 140 -11.37 -37.25 8.05
N GLN A 141 -12.46 -38.00 7.88
CA GLN A 141 -13.70 -37.52 7.24
C GLN A 141 -14.36 -36.36 8.02
N GLU A 142 -14.40 -36.45 9.35
CA GLU A 142 -14.89 -35.37 10.23
C GLU A 142 -14.05 -34.09 10.06
N ARG A 143 -12.72 -34.20 10.03
CA ARG A 143 -11.82 -33.05 9.79
C ARG A 143 -11.87 -32.51 8.36
N GLU A 144 -12.12 -33.35 7.36
CA GLU A 144 -12.31 -32.90 5.98
C GLU A 144 -13.57 -32.03 5.84
N MET A 145 -14.69 -32.44 6.46
CA MET A 145 -15.92 -31.65 6.50
C MET A 145 -15.74 -30.32 7.24
N GLU A 146 -15.07 -30.33 8.40
CA GLU A 146 -14.81 -29.13 9.21
C GLU A 146 -13.93 -28.11 8.45
N LEU A 147 -12.89 -28.58 7.74
CA LEU A 147 -12.06 -27.72 6.90
C LEU A 147 -12.82 -27.15 5.70
N GLU A 148 -13.77 -27.89 5.14
CA GLU A 148 -14.63 -27.42 4.05
C GLU A 148 -15.68 -26.40 4.54
N GLU A 149 -16.20 -26.55 5.76
CA GLU A 149 -17.04 -25.53 6.40
C GLU A 149 -16.24 -24.26 6.71
N GLU A 150 -15.03 -24.38 7.27
CA GLU A 150 -14.15 -23.24 7.55
C GLU A 150 -13.75 -22.47 6.27
N ARG A 151 -13.56 -23.17 5.14
CA ARG A 151 -13.38 -22.52 3.82
C ARG A 151 -14.59 -21.68 3.43
N ARG A 152 -15.81 -22.22 3.58
CA ARG A 152 -17.06 -21.54 3.23
C ARG A 152 -17.31 -20.32 4.11
N GLU A 153 -17.02 -20.41 5.41
CA GLU A 153 -17.07 -19.24 6.30
C GLU A 153 -16.06 -18.16 5.91
N LYS A 154 -14.79 -18.54 5.68
CA LYS A 154 -13.74 -17.61 5.23
C LYS A 154 -14.08 -16.96 3.90
N GLU A 155 -14.70 -17.69 2.97
CA GLU A 155 -15.19 -17.14 1.71
C GLU A 155 -16.35 -16.16 1.90
N GLN A 156 -17.34 -16.47 2.75
CA GLN A 156 -18.40 -15.52 3.10
C GLN A 156 -17.85 -14.24 3.74
N VAL A 157 -16.90 -14.36 4.68
CA VAL A 157 -16.25 -13.22 5.33
C VAL A 157 -15.46 -12.39 4.31
N ARG A 158 -14.68 -13.03 3.44
CA ARG A 158 -13.94 -12.36 2.35
C ARG A 158 -14.89 -11.58 1.43
N ASN A 159 -16.01 -12.18 1.02
CA ASN A 159 -16.98 -11.56 0.13
C ASN A 159 -17.71 -10.38 0.81
N ARG A 160 -18.06 -10.48 2.10
CA ARG A 160 -18.62 -9.37 2.90
C ARG A 160 -17.61 -8.21 3.03
N LEU A 161 -16.35 -8.51 3.32
CA LEU A 161 -15.28 -7.52 3.44
C LEU A 161 -15.00 -6.82 2.09
N GLN A 162 -15.00 -7.56 0.98
CA GLN A 162 -14.86 -7.02 -0.36
C GLN A 162 -16.01 -6.06 -0.71
N GLN A 163 -17.26 -6.41 -0.35
CA GLN A 163 -18.42 -5.53 -0.54
C GLN A 163 -18.31 -4.25 0.30
N GLN A 164 -17.90 -4.35 1.57
CA GLN A 164 -17.66 -3.19 2.44
C GLN A 164 -16.55 -2.28 1.89
N LEU A 165 -15.45 -2.85 1.40
CA LEU A 165 -14.34 -2.10 0.82
C LEU A 165 -14.80 -1.34 -0.44
N GLN A 166 -15.60 -1.97 -1.30
CA GLN A 166 -16.15 -1.35 -2.51
C GLN A 166 -17.13 -0.20 -2.19
N GLN A 167 -17.99 -0.38 -1.17
CA GLN A 167 -18.88 0.69 -0.67
C GLN A 167 -18.09 1.86 -0.08
N ALA A 168 -17.06 1.58 0.73
CA ALA A 168 -16.18 2.61 1.30
C ALA A 168 -15.43 3.39 0.21
N GLN A 169 -14.97 2.70 -0.84
CA GLN A 169 -14.30 3.33 -1.99
C GLN A 169 -15.26 4.23 -2.78
N GLN A 170 -16.51 3.80 -3.01
CA GLN A 170 -17.54 4.62 -3.67
C GLN A 170 -17.86 5.88 -2.84
N GLN A 171 -18.13 5.75 -1.54
CA GLN A 171 -18.35 6.90 -0.65
C GLN A 171 -17.13 7.82 -0.55
N GLY A 172 -15.91 7.28 -0.70
CA GLY A 172 -14.69 8.07 -0.76
C GLY A 172 -14.64 8.95 -2.01
N GLN A 173 -14.91 8.37 -3.18
CA GLN A 173 -14.98 9.11 -4.45
C GLN A 173 -16.11 10.14 -4.49
N GLU A 174 -17.26 9.83 -3.90
CA GLU A 174 -18.40 10.76 -3.80
C GLU A 174 -18.06 11.97 -2.90
N ARG A 175 -17.50 11.73 -1.71
CA ARG A 175 -17.00 12.79 -0.83
C ARG A 175 -15.86 13.60 -1.45
N GLU A 176 -15.01 12.99 -2.27
CA GLU A 176 -13.96 13.70 -3.02
C GLU A 176 -14.54 14.62 -4.10
N ARG A 177 -15.61 14.19 -4.81
CA ARG A 177 -16.34 15.06 -5.76
C ARG A 177 -16.99 16.23 -5.05
N GLU A 178 -17.73 15.99 -3.96
CA GLU A 178 -18.31 17.05 -3.15
C GLU A 178 -17.25 18.04 -2.65
N ALA A 179 -16.08 17.56 -2.20
CA ALA A 179 -14.99 18.43 -1.75
C ALA A 179 -14.45 19.31 -2.89
N ARG A 180 -14.24 18.73 -4.08
CA ARG A 180 -13.79 19.47 -5.28
C ARG A 180 -14.82 20.49 -5.76
N GLU A 181 -16.11 20.16 -5.74
CA GLU A 181 -17.20 21.08 -6.10
C GLU A 181 -17.31 22.24 -5.09
N ARG A 182 -17.20 21.95 -3.78
CA ARG A 182 -17.15 22.98 -2.73
C ARG A 182 -15.92 23.89 -2.89
N GLU A 183 -14.76 23.32 -3.22
CA GLU A 183 -13.53 24.08 -3.48
C GLU A 183 -13.66 24.98 -4.72
N GLN A 184 -14.22 24.47 -5.83
CA GLN A 184 -14.48 25.28 -7.03
C GLN A 184 -15.45 26.42 -6.75
N ASN A 185 -16.55 26.17 -6.04
CA ASN A 185 -17.49 27.20 -5.62
C ASN A 185 -16.82 28.26 -4.72
N PHE A 186 -15.91 27.85 -3.83
CA PHE A 186 -15.18 28.77 -2.96
C PHE A 186 -14.14 29.61 -3.74
N GLN A 187 -13.45 29.01 -4.71
CA GLN A 187 -12.56 29.74 -5.62
C GLN A 187 -13.34 30.75 -6.48
N GLN A 188 -14.52 30.39 -6.99
CA GLN A 188 -15.37 31.30 -7.74
C GLN A 188 -15.85 32.47 -6.86
N GLN A 189 -16.33 32.20 -5.63
CA GLN A 189 -16.72 33.26 -4.69
C GLN A 189 -15.56 34.20 -4.33
N LEU A 190 -14.34 33.67 -4.15
CA LEU A 190 -13.14 34.49 -3.94
C LEU A 190 -12.82 35.36 -5.15
N GLN A 191 -12.98 34.84 -6.37
CA GLN A 191 -12.72 35.59 -7.61
C GLN A 191 -13.78 36.68 -7.85
N GLU A 192 -15.05 36.39 -7.60
CA GLU A 192 -16.15 37.35 -7.66
C GLU A 192 -15.99 38.45 -6.60
N SER A 193 -15.60 38.07 -5.37
CA SER A 193 -15.32 39.01 -4.29
C SER A 193 -14.13 39.93 -4.62
N GLN A 194 -13.03 39.40 -5.19
CA GLN A 194 -11.92 40.24 -5.67
C GLN A 194 -12.36 41.23 -6.77
N GLN A 195 -13.18 40.78 -7.72
CA GLN A 195 -13.71 41.67 -8.76
C GLN A 195 -14.61 42.77 -8.20
N GLN A 196 -15.45 42.45 -7.20
CA GLN A 196 -16.28 43.46 -6.54
C GLN A 196 -15.40 44.46 -5.80
N LEU A 197 -14.40 44.00 -5.04
CA LEU A 197 -13.48 44.88 -4.31
C LEU A 197 -12.71 45.82 -5.25
N GLN A 198 -12.26 45.34 -6.41
CA GLN A 198 -11.65 46.18 -7.45
C GLN A 198 -12.60 47.26 -7.98
N ARG A 199 -13.87 46.93 -8.21
CA ARG A 199 -14.89 47.92 -8.64
C ARG A 199 -15.18 48.94 -7.55
N GLU A 200 -15.23 48.53 -6.28
CA GLU A 200 -15.45 49.43 -5.15
C GLU A 200 -14.27 50.38 -4.93
N VAL A 201 -13.03 49.88 -5.07
CA VAL A 201 -11.80 50.72 -5.08
C VAL A 201 -11.85 51.72 -6.23
N GLN A 202 -12.12 51.28 -7.46
CA GLN A 202 -12.13 52.17 -8.63
C GLN A 202 -13.25 53.23 -8.56
N GLN A 203 -14.44 52.88 -8.06
CA GLN A 203 -15.48 53.87 -7.75
C GLN A 203 -15.08 54.78 -6.56
N GLY A 204 -14.25 54.30 -5.64
CA GLY A 204 -13.63 55.11 -4.60
C GLY A 204 -12.72 56.18 -5.19
N GLU A 205 -11.76 55.78 -6.04
CA GLU A 205 -10.84 56.67 -6.77
C GLU A 205 -11.59 57.69 -7.64
N GLU A 206 -12.63 57.29 -8.37
CA GLU A 206 -13.46 58.20 -9.17
C GLU A 206 -14.17 59.25 -8.31
N ARG A 207 -14.72 58.84 -7.15
CA ARG A 207 -15.35 59.75 -6.18
C ARG A 207 -14.34 60.68 -5.53
N GLU A 208 -13.16 60.19 -5.18
CA GLU A 208 -12.07 61.00 -4.61
C GLU A 208 -11.57 62.04 -5.63
N GLN A 209 -11.32 61.66 -6.88
CA GLN A 209 -11.01 62.60 -7.97
C GLN A 209 -12.16 63.58 -8.23
N GLY A 210 -13.41 63.17 -8.01
CA GLY A 210 -14.58 64.06 -8.05
C GLY A 210 -14.51 65.14 -6.97
N PHE A 211 -14.37 64.74 -5.71
CA PHE A 211 -14.21 65.66 -4.58
C PHE A 211 -12.97 66.55 -4.69
N GLN A 212 -11.84 66.02 -5.18
CA GLN A 212 -10.60 66.77 -5.35
C GLN A 212 -10.74 67.89 -6.39
N ARG A 213 -11.42 67.62 -7.52
CA ARG A 213 -11.78 68.65 -8.52
C ARG A 213 -12.76 69.68 -7.95
N GLN A 214 -13.75 69.24 -7.17
CA GLN A 214 -14.73 70.14 -6.54
C GLN A 214 -14.08 71.04 -5.47
N LEU A 215 -13.13 70.52 -4.70
CA LEU A 215 -12.29 71.29 -3.77
C LEU A 215 -11.47 72.35 -4.51
N GLN A 216 -10.83 71.98 -5.62
CA GLN A 216 -10.04 72.90 -6.44
C GLN A 216 -10.90 74.03 -7.03
N GLN A 217 -12.11 73.71 -7.52
CA GLN A 217 -13.08 74.70 -7.99
C GLN A 217 -13.58 75.63 -6.87
N ALA A 218 -13.90 75.09 -5.69
CA ALA A 218 -14.32 75.88 -4.54
C ALA A 218 -13.20 76.80 -4.03
N GLN A 219 -11.95 76.33 -4.08
CA GLN A 219 -10.77 77.13 -3.72
C GLN A 219 -10.54 78.27 -4.73
N GLN A 220 -10.71 78.01 -6.03
CA GLN A 220 -10.66 79.05 -7.06
C GLN A 220 -11.79 80.08 -6.90
N GLN A 221 -13.03 79.64 -6.67
CA GLN A 221 -14.16 80.56 -6.43
C GLN A 221 -13.95 81.42 -5.17
N LEU A 222 -13.38 80.86 -4.11
CA LEU A 222 -13.00 81.62 -2.91
C LEU A 222 -11.94 82.68 -3.23
N GLN A 223 -10.96 82.35 -4.09
CA GLN A 223 -9.91 83.26 -4.53
C GLN A 223 -10.49 84.40 -5.39
N GLU A 224 -11.33 84.10 -6.37
CA GLU A 224 -12.07 85.10 -7.15
C GLU A 224 -13.03 85.96 -6.29
N SER A 225 -13.55 85.41 -5.19
CA SER A 225 -14.39 86.15 -4.25
C SER A 225 -13.56 87.11 -3.41
N GLN A 226 -12.37 86.70 -2.94
CA GLN A 226 -11.43 87.58 -2.24
C GLN A 226 -10.88 88.69 -3.14
N GLU A 227 -10.67 88.40 -4.43
CA GLU A 227 -10.25 89.42 -5.41
C GLU A 227 -11.39 90.39 -5.72
N ARG A 228 -12.63 89.93 -5.85
CA ARG A 228 -13.83 90.79 -5.95
C ARG A 228 -14.03 91.64 -4.68
N GLU A 229 -13.85 91.07 -3.50
CA GLU A 229 -13.93 91.77 -2.22
C GLU A 229 -12.87 92.88 -2.13
N ARG A 230 -11.60 92.59 -2.44
CA ARG A 230 -10.53 93.60 -2.54
C ARG A 230 -10.81 94.67 -3.59
N GLY A 231 -11.40 94.31 -4.73
CA GLY A 231 -11.82 95.27 -5.76
C GLY A 231 -12.92 96.21 -5.27
N LEU A 232 -13.89 95.68 -4.51
CA LEU A 232 -14.93 96.48 -3.86
C LEU A 232 -14.39 97.34 -2.72
N GLU A 233 -13.44 96.85 -1.91
CA GLU A 233 -12.72 97.66 -0.91
C GLU A 233 -11.95 98.81 -1.58
N GLN A 234 -11.31 98.57 -2.73
CA GLN A 234 -10.62 99.61 -3.49
C GLN A 234 -11.60 100.64 -4.04
N GLN A 235 -12.72 100.22 -4.65
CA GLN A 235 -13.76 101.15 -5.10
C GLN A 235 -14.42 101.93 -3.95
N LEU A 236 -14.54 101.33 -2.75
CA LEU A 236 -15.04 102.03 -1.56
C LEU A 236 -14.02 103.07 -1.07
N ARG A 237 -12.72 102.73 -0.99
CA ARG A 237 -11.66 103.69 -0.65
C ARG A 237 -11.55 104.82 -1.69
N GLU A 238 -11.73 104.51 -2.96
CA GLU A 238 -11.68 105.50 -4.04
C GLU A 238 -12.93 106.37 -4.08
N ARG A 239 -14.11 105.84 -3.71
CA ARG A 239 -15.31 106.65 -3.44
C ARG A 239 -15.14 107.53 -2.21
N ASP A 240 -14.69 107.01 -1.08
CA ASP A 240 -14.38 107.80 0.12
C ASP A 240 -13.37 108.92 -0.18
N ARG A 241 -12.41 108.64 -1.08
CA ARG A 241 -11.46 109.64 -1.59
C ARG A 241 -12.15 110.66 -2.49
N GLN A 242 -12.94 110.25 -3.47
CA GLN A 242 -13.69 111.15 -4.35
C GLN A 242 -14.72 111.99 -3.58
N GLU A 243 -15.33 111.46 -2.52
CA GLU A 243 -16.19 112.23 -1.62
C GLU A 243 -15.37 113.24 -0.82
N ARG A 244 -14.18 112.90 -0.33
CA ARG A 244 -13.25 113.87 0.30
C ARG A 244 -12.73 114.94 -0.66
N GLU A 245 -12.49 114.61 -1.93
CA GLU A 245 -11.96 115.53 -2.96
C GLU A 245 -13.05 116.35 -3.67
N SER A 246 -14.28 115.84 -3.76
CA SER A 246 -15.45 116.57 -4.30
C SER A 246 -16.20 117.38 -3.24
N SER A 247 -15.92 117.14 -1.97
CA SER A 247 -16.53 117.86 -0.85
C SER A 247 -15.92 119.26 -0.69
N TRP A 248 -16.57 120.25 -1.31
CA TRP A 248 -16.42 121.67 -0.96
C TRP A 248 -17.02 122.02 0.42
N VAL A 249 -17.11 121.06 1.35
CA VAL A 249 -17.48 121.32 2.75
C VAL A 249 -16.26 121.91 3.46
N VAL A 250 -16.04 123.20 3.24
CA VAL A 250 -15.16 124.03 4.08
C VAL A 250 -15.61 123.86 5.53
N SER A 251 -14.69 123.41 6.39
CA SER A 251 -15.02 123.16 7.79
C SER A 251 -15.50 124.46 8.44
N ARG A 252 -16.56 124.37 9.26
CA ARG A 252 -17.25 125.54 9.82
C ARG A 252 -16.34 126.43 10.69
N ASN A 253 -15.19 125.90 11.10
CA ASN A 253 -14.18 126.59 11.91
C ASN A 253 -13.19 127.43 11.08
N ASP A 254 -13.08 127.21 9.77
CA ASP A 254 -12.11 127.89 8.90
C ASP A 254 -12.66 129.17 8.26
N ILE A 255 -13.96 129.45 8.42
CA ILE A 255 -14.61 130.66 7.90
C ILE A 255 -14.38 131.85 8.85
N ARG A 256 -13.23 132.52 8.70
CA ARG A 256 -12.97 133.81 9.35
C ARG A 256 -13.71 134.96 8.67
N MET A 257 -14.82 135.37 9.24
CA MET A 257 -15.51 136.62 8.89
C MET A 257 -14.63 137.84 9.22
N THR A 258 -14.55 138.81 8.30
CA THR A 258 -13.91 140.12 8.54
C THR A 258 -14.76 141.25 7.95
N GLU A 259 -15.00 142.29 8.74
CA GLU A 259 -16.04 143.32 8.50
C GLU A 259 -15.62 144.41 7.49
N ARG A 260 -15.11 144.02 6.31
CA ARG A 260 -14.66 144.99 5.30
C ARG A 260 -15.09 144.61 3.88
N ILE A 261 -16.14 145.29 3.41
CA ILE A 261 -16.66 145.15 2.04
C ILE A 261 -15.60 145.67 1.06
N LEU A 262 -15.14 144.79 0.16
CA LEU A 262 -14.29 145.11 -0.99
C LEU A 262 -14.94 144.47 -2.22
N GLY A 263 -14.96 145.18 -3.36
CA GLY A 263 -15.80 144.83 -4.51
C GLY A 263 -15.05 144.67 -5.84
N ARG A 264 -15.81 144.29 -6.87
CA ARG A 264 -15.43 144.21 -8.30
C ARG A 264 -14.21 143.33 -8.67
N GLY A 265 -14.49 142.04 -8.80
CA GLY A 265 -14.06 141.26 -9.97
C GLY A 265 -12.72 140.53 -9.91
N GLY A 266 -12.69 139.34 -10.52
CA GLY A 266 -11.48 138.55 -10.73
C GLY A 266 -11.13 137.61 -9.58
N TRP A 267 -11.43 136.32 -9.73
CA TRP A 267 -10.71 135.23 -9.09
C TRP A 267 -10.00 134.43 -10.19
N GLY A 268 -8.77 133.99 -9.93
CA GLY A 268 -7.86 133.46 -10.94
C GLY A 268 -8.10 132.01 -11.36
N GLU A 269 -7.42 131.60 -12.42
CA GLU A 269 -7.47 130.26 -12.99
C GLU A 269 -6.61 129.24 -12.22
N PRO A 270 -6.97 127.94 -12.23
CA PRO A 270 -6.12 126.87 -11.69
C PRO A 270 -5.05 126.44 -12.70
N GLN A 271 -3.88 126.00 -12.22
CA GLN A 271 -2.89 125.34 -13.06
C GLN A 271 -3.21 123.84 -13.20
N THR A 272 -3.08 123.34 -14.43
CA THR A 272 -3.24 121.93 -14.79
C THR A 272 -1.95 121.35 -15.37
N ASP A 273 -1.61 120.11 -14.99
CA ASP A 273 -0.80 119.19 -15.79
C ASP A 273 -1.45 117.79 -15.59
N ALA A 274 -2.09 117.25 -16.63
CA ALA A 274 -1.54 116.22 -17.53
C ALA A 274 -1.53 114.81 -16.87
N MET A 275 -2.38 113.87 -17.29
CA MET A 275 -2.25 113.01 -18.50
C MET A 275 -1.07 112.01 -18.39
N SER A 276 -1.18 110.75 -18.82
CA SER A 276 -2.03 110.24 -19.92
C SER A 276 -2.42 108.75 -19.80
N GLU A 277 -3.45 108.38 -20.59
CA GLU A 277 -3.73 107.12 -21.32
C GLU A 277 -3.55 105.73 -20.62
N TRP A 278 -4.50 104.76 -20.61
CA TRP A 278 -5.59 104.28 -21.50
C TRP A 278 -5.22 103.50 -22.77
N GLY A 279 -5.99 102.44 -23.03
CA GLY A 279 -5.97 101.55 -24.22
C GLY A 279 -5.49 100.12 -23.89
N ALA A 280 -6.10 99.03 -24.34
CA ALA A 280 -7.33 98.76 -25.11
C ALA A 280 -7.85 97.34 -24.68
N LEU A 281 -9.15 96.98 -24.69
CA LEU A 281 -9.96 96.48 -25.84
C LEU A 281 -9.23 95.42 -26.71
N GLU A 282 -9.85 94.34 -27.20
CA GLU A 282 -11.28 94.10 -27.48
C GLU A 282 -11.61 92.59 -27.65
N SER A 283 -12.83 92.16 -27.25
CA SER A 283 -13.76 91.17 -27.87
C SER A 283 -13.26 89.82 -28.49
N GLU A 284 -14.06 88.86 -29.00
CA GLU A 284 -15.51 88.71 -29.31
C GLU A 284 -16.10 87.32 -28.92
N LEU A 285 -17.45 87.29 -28.88
CA LEU A 285 -18.45 86.25 -29.26
C LEU A 285 -17.93 84.95 -29.96
N ASN A 286 -18.60 83.77 -29.94
CA ASN A 286 -20.03 83.40 -29.88
C ASN A 286 -20.15 81.85 -29.60
N ALA A 287 -21.26 81.08 -29.53
CA ALA A 287 -22.72 81.32 -29.66
C ALA A 287 -23.59 80.22 -28.97
N ILE A 288 -24.77 80.63 -28.46
CA ILE A 288 -26.13 80.04 -28.58
C ILE A 288 -26.37 78.51 -28.47
N GLY A 289 -27.25 78.11 -27.55
CA GLY A 289 -27.99 76.83 -27.57
C GLY A 289 -28.93 76.63 -26.35
N ALA A 290 -30.25 76.73 -26.53
CA ALA A 290 -31.28 76.72 -25.46
C ALA A 290 -32.64 76.21 -25.98
N PRO A 291 -33.71 76.11 -25.15
CA PRO A 291 -33.83 75.38 -23.89
C PRO A 291 -35.07 74.44 -23.86
N ALA A 292 -35.31 73.72 -22.75
CA ALA A 292 -36.61 73.12 -22.44
C ALA A 292 -36.89 73.11 -20.92
N THR A 293 -38.14 73.38 -20.53
CA THR A 293 -38.67 73.28 -19.15
C THR A 293 -39.19 71.85 -18.87
N THR A 294 -39.63 71.38 -17.69
CA THR A 294 -40.53 72.03 -16.71
C THR A 294 -40.63 71.23 -15.39
N ALA A 295 -41.12 71.88 -14.32
CA ALA A 295 -41.87 71.30 -13.17
C ALA A 295 -41.18 70.40 -12.12
N THR A 296 -40.60 71.06 -11.11
CA THR A 296 -40.97 70.97 -9.67
C THR A 296 -41.71 69.73 -9.13
N SER A 297 -41.10 69.05 -8.13
CA SER A 297 -41.79 68.67 -6.89
C SER A 297 -40.81 68.49 -5.70
N ALA A 298 -41.32 68.61 -4.47
CA ALA A 298 -40.66 68.32 -3.18
C ALA A 298 -41.77 67.96 -2.18
N PRO A 299 -41.54 67.15 -1.12
CA PRO A 299 -40.84 67.63 0.08
C PRO A 299 -39.97 66.57 0.82
N ALA A 300 -39.44 66.95 1.99
CA ALA A 300 -38.71 66.13 2.97
C ALA A 300 -39.64 65.76 4.18
N PRO A 301 -39.20 65.17 5.33
CA PRO A 301 -37.86 64.71 5.74
C PRO A 301 -37.85 63.27 6.36
N ALA A 302 -36.79 62.94 7.12
CA ALA A 302 -36.49 61.62 7.72
C ALA A 302 -37.32 61.24 8.96
N PRO A 303 -37.10 60.02 9.51
CA PRO A 303 -36.82 59.93 10.95
C PRO A 303 -35.56 59.11 11.33
N THR A 304 -35.25 59.17 12.63
CA THR A 304 -34.00 58.81 13.32
C THR A 304 -33.72 57.31 13.49
N ALA A 305 -32.44 57.00 13.70
CA ALA A 305 -31.82 55.71 14.02
C ALA A 305 -32.44 54.91 15.19
N GLN A 306 -32.05 53.63 15.27
CA GLN A 306 -31.66 53.00 16.54
C GLN A 306 -30.40 52.12 16.39
N SER A 307 -29.66 52.00 17.48
CA SER A 307 -28.52 51.10 17.66
C SER A 307 -28.77 50.25 18.91
N GLU A 308 -28.84 48.93 18.78
CA GLU A 308 -28.99 48.04 19.93
C GLU A 308 -27.78 47.11 20.10
N TYR A 309 -27.28 47.06 21.34
CA TYR A 309 -26.28 46.10 21.77
C TYR A 309 -26.98 44.78 22.13
N ILE A 310 -26.47 43.65 21.64
CA ILE A 310 -26.83 42.34 22.23
C ILE A 310 -25.88 42.05 23.40
N ILE A 311 -26.47 41.89 24.57
CA ILE A 311 -25.78 41.70 25.86
C ILE A 311 -25.42 40.22 26.06
N ILE A 312 -24.26 39.96 26.68
CA ILE A 312 -23.84 38.62 27.12
C ILE A 312 -24.34 38.35 28.55
N PRO A 313 -25.18 37.32 28.79
CA PRO A 313 -25.44 36.78 30.12
C PRO A 313 -24.54 35.56 30.43
N PRO A 314 -23.80 35.56 31.56
CA PRO A 314 -23.08 34.38 32.07
C PRO A 314 -23.95 33.63 33.14
N PRO A 315 -23.42 32.72 33.98
CA PRO A 315 -23.36 31.29 33.64
C PRO A 315 -23.94 30.36 34.74
N ALA A 316 -23.52 29.09 34.72
CA ALA A 316 -23.36 28.15 35.86
C ALA A 316 -24.49 27.08 36.08
N PRO A 317 -24.25 26.04 36.92
CA PRO A 317 -23.12 25.10 36.77
C PRO A 317 -23.47 23.62 37.04
N THR A 318 -22.72 22.69 36.44
CA THR A 318 -22.33 21.35 36.96
C THR A 318 -21.40 20.70 35.92
N GLY A 319 -20.46 19.80 36.25
CA GLY A 319 -20.05 19.29 37.55
C GLY A 319 -19.41 17.90 37.39
N GLY A 320 -18.09 17.80 37.35
CA GLY A 320 -17.37 16.54 37.14
C GLY A 320 -15.85 16.75 37.11
N ALA A 321 -15.10 15.88 37.80
CA ALA A 321 -13.67 16.06 38.04
C ALA A 321 -12.86 14.81 37.68
N GLY A 322 -11.64 15.01 37.18
CA GLY A 322 -10.68 13.96 36.85
C GLY A 322 -10.93 13.26 35.50
N THR A 323 -9.93 12.63 34.88
CA THR A 323 -8.50 12.56 35.24
C THR A 323 -7.65 12.41 33.97
N ARG A 324 -6.43 12.96 34.00
CA ARG A 324 -5.43 12.85 32.93
C ARG A 324 -4.82 11.43 32.93
N PRO A 325 -4.86 10.67 31.83
CA PRO A 325 -4.05 9.45 31.71
C PRO A 325 -2.57 9.81 31.50
N GLN A 326 -1.69 9.10 32.20
CA GLN A 326 -0.27 8.95 31.80
C GLN A 326 -0.11 7.71 30.90
N PRO A 327 0.96 7.61 30.10
CA PRO A 327 1.23 6.43 29.28
C PRO A 327 1.57 5.21 30.16
N GLY A 328 0.66 4.24 30.23
CA GLY A 328 0.81 3.02 31.00
C GLY A 328 1.36 1.85 30.17
N VAL A 329 2.56 1.38 30.54
CA VAL A 329 3.02 -0.03 30.63
C VAL A 329 2.50 -1.02 29.56
N GLN A 330 3.43 -1.57 28.77
CA GLN A 330 3.18 -2.75 27.92
C GLN A 330 2.76 -3.97 28.77
N PRO A 331 1.75 -4.77 28.35
CA PRO A 331 1.49 -6.06 28.98
C PRO A 331 2.62 -7.06 28.69
N PRO A 332 2.92 -7.99 29.60
CA PRO A 332 3.91 -9.03 29.35
C PRO A 332 3.43 -10.01 28.27
N PHE A 333 4.37 -10.52 27.47
CA PHE A 333 4.10 -11.57 26.50
C PHE A 333 3.55 -12.84 27.18
N PRO A 334 2.54 -13.52 26.59
CA PRO A 334 2.19 -14.86 27.04
C PRO A 334 3.34 -15.81 26.72
N PHE A 335 3.89 -16.46 27.73
CA PHE A 335 4.82 -17.57 27.53
C PHE A 335 4.06 -18.74 26.88
N HIS A 336 4.25 -18.93 25.58
CA HIS A 336 3.91 -20.20 24.94
C HIS A 336 4.76 -21.30 25.57
N PRO A 337 4.17 -22.41 26.05
CA PRO A 337 4.95 -23.61 26.32
C PRO A 337 5.56 -24.10 24.99
N PRO A 338 6.76 -24.72 25.02
CA PRO A 338 7.29 -25.37 23.82
C PRO A 338 6.32 -26.47 23.36
N PRO A 339 6.19 -26.71 22.05
CA PRO A 339 5.39 -27.82 21.55
C PRO A 339 5.92 -29.14 22.12
N PRO A 340 5.05 -30.13 22.39
CA PRO A 340 5.50 -31.46 22.80
C PRO A 340 6.44 -32.02 21.73
N ALA A 341 7.52 -32.67 22.15
CA ALA A 341 8.48 -33.25 21.22
C ALA A 341 7.76 -34.30 20.35
N ASN A 342 7.84 -34.14 19.03
CA ASN A 342 7.29 -35.13 18.10
C ASN A 342 7.89 -36.51 18.40
N PRO A 343 7.07 -37.55 18.66
CA PRO A 343 7.57 -38.91 18.57
C PRO A 343 8.06 -39.12 17.14
N SER A 344 9.32 -39.49 16.98
CA SER A 344 9.95 -39.66 15.67
C SER A 344 9.23 -40.77 14.89
N LEU A 345 8.43 -40.39 13.90
CA LEU A 345 7.85 -41.33 12.94
C LEU A 345 8.99 -42.13 12.29
N PRO A 346 8.86 -43.47 12.16
CA PRO A 346 9.79 -44.25 11.35
C PRO A 346 9.72 -43.75 9.90
N PRO A 347 10.84 -43.80 9.14
CA PRO A 347 10.83 -43.35 7.75
C PRO A 347 9.86 -44.19 6.92
N SER A 348 8.98 -43.50 6.19
CA SER A 348 8.07 -44.13 5.23
C SER A 348 8.86 -44.85 4.15
N SER A 349 8.76 -46.18 4.11
CA SER A 349 9.49 -47.03 3.15
C SER A 349 8.87 -46.98 1.75
N SER A 350 9.06 -45.87 1.05
CA SER A 350 8.84 -45.77 -0.41
C SER A 350 9.95 -46.55 -1.14
N TRP A 351 9.84 -47.89 -1.10
CA TRP A 351 10.88 -48.86 -1.50
C TRP A 351 10.35 -49.90 -2.51
N PHE A 352 9.32 -49.53 -3.28
CA PHE A 352 8.86 -50.27 -4.45
C PHE A 352 8.46 -49.27 -5.54
N ASP A 353 9.43 -48.90 -6.37
CA ASP A 353 9.32 -48.50 -7.78
C ASP A 353 10.64 -47.84 -8.21
N ASP A 354 11.60 -48.64 -8.69
CA ASP A 354 12.33 -48.43 -9.96
C ASP A 354 13.41 -49.52 -10.15
N LEU A 355 13.24 -50.42 -11.13
CA LEU A 355 14.25 -51.44 -11.52
C LEU A 355 14.04 -52.01 -12.95
N SER A 356 13.28 -51.35 -13.83
CA SER A 356 13.10 -51.81 -15.23
C SER A 356 14.40 -51.81 -16.04
N ASP A 357 15.33 -50.94 -15.67
CA ASP A 357 16.41 -50.52 -16.57
C ASP A 357 17.69 -51.37 -16.44
N ILE A 358 17.80 -52.23 -15.42
CA ILE A 358 18.98 -53.08 -15.22
C ILE A 358 19.09 -54.22 -16.26
N PHE A 359 17.97 -54.66 -16.87
CA PHE A 359 17.95 -55.80 -17.78
C PHE A 359 17.89 -55.46 -19.28
N SER A 360 17.77 -54.19 -19.66
CA SER A 360 17.67 -53.76 -21.07
C SER A 360 19.03 -53.33 -21.66
N GLY A 361 20.01 -54.24 -21.63
CA GLY A 361 21.44 -53.95 -21.85
C GLY A 361 22.10 -54.51 -23.12
N SER A 362 21.36 -54.90 -24.16
CA SER A 362 21.91 -55.55 -25.37
C SER A 362 22.56 -54.57 -26.38
N GLY A 363 23.59 -53.85 -25.94
CA GLY A 363 24.38 -52.95 -26.81
C GLY A 363 25.25 -53.71 -27.82
N THR A 364 25.06 -53.45 -29.11
CA THR A 364 25.85 -54.05 -30.20
C THR A 364 27.32 -53.58 -30.19
N LEU A 365 28.26 -54.50 -30.01
CA LEU A 365 29.68 -54.27 -30.26
C LEU A 365 30.03 -54.63 -31.72
N THR A 366 30.27 -53.59 -32.53
CA THR A 366 30.67 -53.71 -33.93
C THR A 366 32.13 -54.15 -34.05
N SER A 367 32.42 -54.96 -35.08
CA SER A 367 33.77 -55.40 -35.45
C SER A 367 34.78 -54.25 -35.59
N LEU A 368 35.94 -54.39 -34.98
CA LEU A 368 37.19 -53.73 -35.39
C LEU A 368 38.41 -54.48 -34.81
N TYR A 369 38.89 -55.50 -35.54
CA TYR A 369 40.26 -56.00 -35.41
C TYR A 369 41.03 -55.65 -36.67
N GLY A 370 42.25 -55.13 -36.51
CA GLY A 370 43.20 -54.87 -37.58
C GLY A 370 44.61 -55.22 -37.11
N ASN A 371 45.40 -55.76 -38.04
CA ASN A 371 46.66 -56.50 -37.84
C ASN A 371 46.47 -57.88 -37.19
#